data_AF-X0YDZ2-F1
#
_entry.id   AF-X0YDZ2-F1
#
_cell.length_a   1.000
_cell.length_b   1.000
_cell.length_c   1.000
_cell.angle_alpha   90.00
_cell.angle_beta   90.00
_cell.angle_gamma   90.00
#
_symmetry.space_group_name_H-M   'P 1'
#
loop_
_entity.id
_entity.type
_entity.pdbx_description
1 polymer ?
#
loop_
_entity_poly.entity_id
_entity_poly.type
_entity_poly.pdbx_seq_one_letter_code
_entity_poly.pdbx_strand_id
1 'polypeptide(L)'
;CLSSGRFSTGDDLAFVQELFNCLGKTKRIEEKMINASTAISGSGPGYIFNDYELDLKDPDNINENTKQNIIKRLTQAAKSVGFNSEDAKFLAVNTTQTSINLVKKTGLSPYELKKQVTSKGGTTQAALKVIYSGGSWEEAAGAAVKRAEELSRRE
;
A
#
# COMPACT_ATOMS: atom_id res chain seq x y z
N CYS A 1 8.83 2.95 -0.64
CA CYS A 1 9.94 2.06 -1.07
C CYS A 1 10.87 2.84 -1.97
N LEU A 2 12.13 2.42 -2.06
CA LEU A 2 13.16 3.10 -2.83
C LEU A 2 13.79 2.10 -3.80
N SER A 3 14.11 2.55 -5.01
CA SER A 3 14.93 1.80 -5.95
C SER A 3 16.00 2.70 -6.56
N SER A 4 17.13 2.13 -6.95
CA SER A 4 18.21 2.85 -7.63
C SER A 4 17.93 2.99 -9.11
N GLY A 5 18.14 4.19 -9.64
CA GLY A 5 18.24 4.42 -11.08
C GLY A 5 19.64 4.15 -11.62
N ARG A 6 19.79 4.19 -12.94
CA ARG A 6 21.07 3.96 -13.65
C ARG A 6 22.22 4.87 -13.21
N PHE A 7 21.89 6.08 -12.76
CA PHE A 7 22.87 7.11 -12.42
C PHE A 7 23.00 7.37 -10.91
N SER A 8 22.24 6.64 -10.08
CA SER A 8 22.31 6.80 -8.62
C SER A 8 23.40 5.90 -8.02
N THR A 9 24.18 6.46 -7.11
CA THR A 9 25.17 5.77 -6.31
C THR A 9 24.57 5.19 -5.02
N GLY A 10 25.37 4.42 -4.28
CA GLY A 10 24.99 3.93 -2.96
C GLY A 10 24.76 5.06 -1.94
N ASP A 11 25.51 6.16 -2.06
CA ASP A 11 25.42 7.32 -1.19
C ASP A 11 24.14 8.12 -1.46
N ASP A 12 23.74 8.27 -2.72
CA ASP A 12 22.46 8.88 -3.08
C ASP A 12 21.29 8.12 -2.45
N LEU A 13 21.31 6.79 -2.54
CA LEU A 13 20.29 5.95 -1.90
C LEU A 13 20.34 6.04 -0.38
N ALA A 14 21.52 6.15 0.24
CA ALA A 14 21.64 6.30 1.68
C ALA A 14 21.05 7.61 2.17
N PHE A 15 21.39 8.72 1.49
CA PHE A 15 20.85 10.04 1.78
C PHE A 15 19.32 10.08 1.65
N VAL A 16 18.80 9.59 0.51
CA VAL A 16 17.34 9.55 0.27
C VAL A 16 16.62 8.66 1.29
N GLN A 17 17.25 7.54 1.68
CA GLN A 17 16.72 6.67 2.72
C GLN A 17 16.64 7.36 4.08
N GLU A 18 17.69 8.08 4.48
CA GLU A 18 17.70 8.86 5.72
C GLU A 18 16.58 9.91 5.71
N LEU A 19 16.46 10.65 4.61
CA LEU A 19 15.43 11.69 4.44
C LEU A 19 14.01 11.13 4.59
N PHE A 20 13.68 10.05 3.89
CA PHE A 20 12.33 9.47 3.96
C PHE A 20 12.07 8.71 5.26
N ASN A 21 13.10 8.24 5.95
CA ASN A 21 12.97 7.63 7.27
C ASN A 21 12.43 8.62 8.33
N CYS A 22 12.53 9.93 8.11
CA CYS A 22 11.87 10.94 8.93
C CYS A 22 10.32 10.88 8.85
N LEU A 23 9.77 10.35 7.76
CA LEU A 23 8.32 10.27 7.52
C LEU A 23 7.75 8.87 7.80
N GLY A 24 8.59 7.84 7.70
CA GLY A 24 8.21 6.45 7.94
C GLY A 24 9.29 5.48 7.48
N LYS A 25 9.15 4.19 7.80
CA LYS A 25 10.20 3.21 7.45
C LYS A 25 10.26 2.99 5.95
N THR A 26 11.47 3.09 5.40
CA THR A 26 11.75 2.79 3.99
C THR A 26 12.29 1.37 3.80
N LYS A 27 12.10 0.86 2.59
CA LYS A 27 12.70 -0.40 2.12
C LYS A 27 13.26 -0.18 0.73
N ARG A 28 14.51 -0.60 0.53
CA ARG A 28 15.13 -0.68 -0.79
C ARG A 28 14.61 -1.93 -1.48
N ILE A 29 14.20 -1.79 -2.73
CA ILE A 29 13.68 -2.87 -3.58
C ILE A 29 14.30 -2.79 -4.97
N GLU A 30 14.32 -3.91 -5.68
CA GLU A 30 14.68 -3.93 -7.09
C GLU A 30 13.68 -3.12 -7.92
N GLU A 31 14.15 -2.45 -8.98
CA GLU A 31 13.32 -1.58 -9.82
C GLU A 31 12.10 -2.31 -10.40
N LYS A 32 12.30 -3.57 -10.82
CA LYS A 32 11.23 -4.45 -11.32
C LYS A 32 10.08 -4.65 -10.32
N MET A 33 10.32 -4.43 -9.02
CA MET A 33 9.34 -4.57 -7.96
C MET A 33 8.60 -3.27 -7.64
N ILE A 34 8.89 -2.15 -8.30
CA ILE A 34 8.22 -0.86 -8.02
C ILE A 34 6.71 -0.94 -8.27
N ASN A 35 6.26 -1.57 -9.36
CA ASN A 35 4.83 -1.73 -9.63
C ASN A 35 4.14 -2.59 -8.57
N ALA A 36 4.76 -3.69 -8.15
CA ALA A 36 4.31 -4.51 -7.02
C ALA A 36 4.26 -3.70 -5.72
N SER A 37 5.26 -2.86 -5.48
CA SER A 37 5.32 -1.99 -4.31
C SER A 37 4.20 -0.95 -4.29
N THR A 38 3.87 -0.37 -5.45
CA THR A 38 2.76 0.56 -5.62
C THR A 38 1.41 -0.10 -5.33
N ALA A 39 1.24 -1.36 -5.69
CA ALA A 39 0.02 -2.11 -5.38
C ALA A 39 -0.18 -2.37 -3.87
N ILE A 40 0.88 -2.35 -3.07
CA ILE A 40 0.83 -2.62 -1.62
C ILE A 40 0.95 -1.34 -0.80
N SER A 41 2.04 -0.58 -0.96
CA SER A 41 2.30 0.61 -0.16
C SER A 41 1.57 1.86 -0.66
N GLY A 42 1.33 1.98 -1.97
CA GLY A 42 0.59 3.10 -2.56
C GLY A 42 -0.92 2.88 -2.55
N SER A 43 -1.36 1.70 -3.01
CA SER A 43 -2.79 1.36 -3.17
C SER A 43 -3.37 0.69 -1.93
N GLY A 44 -2.54 0.02 -1.11
CA GLY A 44 -3.00 -0.70 0.09
C GLY A 44 -3.72 0.15 1.14
N PRO A 45 -3.38 1.43 1.39
CA PRO A 45 -4.22 2.29 2.22
C PRO A 45 -5.67 2.34 1.74
N GLY A 46 -5.92 2.34 0.43
CA GLY A 46 -7.28 2.28 -0.11
C GLY A 46 -8.03 0.98 0.25
N TYR A 47 -7.33 -0.16 0.29
CA TYR A 47 -7.93 -1.44 0.67
C TYR A 47 -8.33 -1.42 2.14
N ILE A 48 -7.43 -0.87 2.98
CA ILE A 48 -7.63 -0.72 4.41
C ILE A 48 -8.81 0.24 4.66
N PHE A 49 -8.79 1.44 4.09
CA PHE A 49 -9.89 2.39 4.29
C PHE A 49 -11.23 1.84 3.81
N ASN A 50 -11.24 1.05 2.74
CA ASN A 50 -12.45 0.34 2.30
C ASN A 50 -12.95 -0.67 3.33
N ASP A 51 -12.06 -1.48 3.92
CA ASP A 51 -12.41 -2.42 4.99
C ASP A 51 -13.03 -1.66 6.19
N TYR A 52 -12.42 -0.54 6.58
CA TYR A 52 -12.90 0.30 7.69
C TYR A 52 -14.26 0.93 7.43
N GLU A 53 -14.49 1.37 6.19
CA GLU A 53 -15.78 1.95 5.78
C GLU A 53 -16.90 0.92 5.83
N LEU A 54 -16.63 -0.33 5.43
CA LEU A 54 -17.63 -1.40 5.42
C LEU A 54 -17.89 -1.98 6.82
N ASP A 55 -16.87 -2.09 7.67
CA ASP A 55 -16.97 -2.73 8.99
C ASP A 55 -17.41 -1.79 10.14
N LEU A 56 -17.56 -0.49 9.89
CA LEU A 56 -17.99 0.55 10.87
C LEU A 56 -17.54 0.25 12.32
N LYS A 57 -16.23 0.09 12.51
CA LYS A 57 -15.64 0.15 13.85
C LYS A 57 -15.20 1.59 14.09
N ASP A 58 -15.53 2.08 15.28
CA ASP A 58 -14.98 3.31 15.82
C ASP A 58 -13.47 3.37 15.50
N PRO A 59 -13.00 4.36 14.72
CA PRO A 59 -11.59 4.49 14.38
C PRO A 59 -10.69 4.61 15.61
N ASP A 60 -11.25 4.97 16.76
CA ASP A 60 -10.55 4.98 18.04
C ASP A 60 -10.44 3.59 18.69
N ASN A 61 -11.26 2.61 18.26
CA ASN A 61 -11.35 1.28 18.87
C ASN A 61 -11.00 0.12 17.89
N ILE A 62 -9.89 0.27 17.18
CA ILE A 62 -9.30 -0.82 16.39
C ILE A 62 -8.60 -1.78 17.35
N ASN A 63 -9.24 -2.92 17.61
CA ASN A 63 -8.60 -3.97 18.42
C ASN A 63 -7.42 -4.62 17.69
N GLU A 64 -6.49 -5.17 18.45
CA GLU A 64 -5.26 -5.77 17.92
C GLU A 64 -5.55 -6.93 16.95
N ASN A 65 -6.62 -7.70 17.17
CA ASN A 65 -7.00 -8.79 16.28
C ASN A 65 -7.39 -8.31 14.87
N THR A 66 -8.11 -7.19 14.78
CA THR A 66 -8.48 -6.57 13.49
C THR A 66 -7.22 -6.09 12.76
N LYS A 67 -6.30 -5.45 13.49
CA LYS A 67 -5.00 -5.04 12.95
C LYS A 67 -4.19 -6.22 12.42
N GLN A 68 -4.11 -7.32 13.17
CA GLN A 68 -3.40 -8.52 12.74
C GLN A 68 -4.06 -9.18 11.52
N ASN A 69 -5.40 -9.17 11.42
CA ASN A 69 -6.10 -9.68 10.25
C ASN A 69 -5.77 -8.86 8.99
N ILE A 70 -5.77 -7.54 9.08
CA ILE A 70 -5.39 -6.65 7.98
C ILE A 70 -3.94 -6.91 7.55
N ILE A 71 -3.02 -6.98 8.51
CA ILE A 71 -1.61 -7.28 8.22
C ILE A 71 -1.50 -8.63 7.51
N LYS A 72 -2.23 -9.65 7.96
CA LYS A 72 -2.22 -10.98 7.32
C LYS A 72 -2.71 -10.92 5.88
N ARG A 73 -3.86 -10.29 5.62
CA ARG A 73 -4.43 -10.15 4.26
C ARG A 73 -3.50 -9.36 3.35
N LEU A 74 -2.97 -8.22 3.82
CA LEU A 74 -2.04 -7.41 3.03
C LEU A 74 -0.69 -8.11 2.80
N THR A 75 -0.26 -8.96 3.72
CA THR A 75 0.92 -9.82 3.54
C THR A 75 0.68 -10.84 2.42
N GLN A 76 -0.50 -11.46 2.34
CA GLN A 76 -0.83 -12.39 1.25
C GLN A 76 -0.94 -11.66 -0.09
N ALA A 77 -1.56 -10.48 -0.11
CA ALA A 77 -1.59 -9.62 -1.29
C ALA A 77 -0.17 -9.29 -1.78
N ALA A 78 0.74 -8.90 -0.88
CA ALA A 78 2.13 -8.63 -1.23
C ALA A 78 2.87 -9.87 -1.76
N LYS A 79 2.66 -11.04 -1.17
CA LYS A 79 3.21 -12.31 -1.68
C LYS A 79 2.69 -12.64 -3.07
N SER A 80 1.40 -12.42 -3.33
CA SER A 80 0.76 -12.71 -4.62
C SER A 80 1.35 -11.89 -5.77
N VAL A 81 1.93 -10.73 -5.47
CA VAL A 81 2.61 -9.85 -6.45
C VAL A 81 4.13 -9.99 -6.43
N GLY A 82 4.66 -11.06 -5.83
CA GLY A 82 6.07 -11.46 -5.97
C GLY A 82 7.01 -11.07 -4.83
N PHE A 83 6.52 -10.48 -3.73
CA PHE A 83 7.37 -10.24 -2.56
C PHE A 83 7.66 -11.54 -1.79
N ASN A 84 8.89 -11.69 -1.29
CA ASN A 84 9.22 -12.73 -0.32
C ASN A 84 8.46 -12.50 1.01
N SER A 85 8.46 -13.50 1.89
CA SER A 85 7.70 -13.43 3.15
C SER A 85 8.11 -12.31 4.08
N GLU A 86 9.40 -11.97 4.13
CA GLU A 86 9.93 -10.93 5.00
C GLU A 86 9.49 -9.55 4.52
N ASP A 87 9.71 -9.26 3.24
CA ASP A 87 9.36 -7.99 2.62
C ASP A 87 7.84 -7.78 2.56
N ALA A 88 7.09 -8.83 2.25
CA ALA A 88 5.63 -8.80 2.27
C ALA A 88 5.11 -8.40 3.67
N LYS A 89 5.66 -9.02 4.72
CA LYS A 89 5.27 -8.69 6.10
C LYS A 89 5.71 -7.27 6.47
N PHE A 90 6.91 -6.85 6.08
CA PHE A 90 7.39 -5.50 6.32
C PHE A 90 6.46 -4.45 5.69
N LEU A 91 6.12 -4.60 4.41
CA LEU A 91 5.24 -3.68 3.70
C LEU A 91 3.84 -3.67 4.32
N ALA A 92 3.29 -4.84 4.64
CA ALA A 92 1.97 -4.97 5.23
C ALA A 92 1.87 -4.27 6.59
N VAL A 93 2.83 -4.53 7.49
CA VAL A 93 2.87 -3.92 8.83
C VAL A 93 2.95 -2.39 8.73
N ASN A 94 3.89 -1.87 7.95
CA ASN A 94 4.09 -0.42 7.86
C ASN A 94 2.92 0.30 7.18
N THR A 95 2.37 -0.27 6.11
CA THR A 95 1.19 0.29 5.42
C THR A 95 -0.03 0.29 6.34
N THR A 96 -0.25 -0.80 7.07
CA THR A 96 -1.36 -0.90 8.03
C THR A 96 -1.22 0.13 9.14
N GLN A 97 -0.05 0.20 9.78
CA GLN A 97 0.19 1.14 10.88
C GLN A 97 0.04 2.60 10.42
N THR A 98 0.57 2.93 9.24
CA THR A 98 0.49 4.29 8.69
C THR A 98 -0.95 4.67 8.36
N SER A 99 -1.72 3.76 7.75
CA SER A 99 -3.13 4.00 7.43
C SER A 99 -3.96 4.23 8.70
N ILE A 100 -3.77 3.38 9.72
CA ILE A 100 -4.44 3.54 11.03
C ILE A 100 -4.07 4.88 11.68
N ASN A 101 -2.78 5.21 11.69
CA ASN A 101 -2.31 6.47 12.26
C ASN A 101 -2.86 7.69 11.52
N LEU A 102 -3.06 7.59 10.20
CA LEU A 102 -3.62 8.67 9.39
C LEU A 102 -5.07 8.96 9.77
N VAL A 103 -5.89 7.92 9.95
CA VAL A 103 -7.27 8.07 10.45
C VAL A 103 -7.28 8.79 11.79
N LYS A 104 -6.47 8.33 12.75
CA LYS A 104 -6.39 8.92 14.10
C LYS A 104 -5.89 10.37 14.12
N LYS A 105 -4.90 10.70 13.29
CA LYS A 105 -4.30 12.05 13.27
C LYS A 105 -5.14 13.08 12.54
N THR A 106 -5.87 12.68 11.50
CA THR A 106 -6.63 13.62 10.66
C THR A 106 -8.06 13.81 11.12
N GLY A 107 -8.64 12.85 11.84
CA GLY A 107 -10.06 12.85 12.19
C GLY A 107 -11.00 12.71 10.99
N LEU A 108 -10.46 12.51 9.78
CA LEU A 108 -11.23 12.28 8.58
C LEU A 108 -11.83 10.88 8.58
N SER A 109 -13.00 10.74 7.97
CA SER A 109 -13.63 9.44 7.79
C SER A 109 -12.79 8.52 6.88
N PRO A 110 -12.87 7.19 7.05
CA PRO A 110 -12.26 6.25 6.11
C PRO A 110 -12.67 6.50 4.65
N TYR A 111 -13.92 6.92 4.42
CA TYR A 111 -14.41 7.30 3.09
C TYR A 111 -13.62 8.47 2.48
N GLU A 112 -13.40 9.54 3.25
CA GLU A 112 -12.64 10.71 2.78
C GLU A 112 -11.18 10.38 2.51
N LEU A 113 -10.55 9.59 3.40
CA LEU A 113 -9.17 9.14 3.21
C LEU A 113 -9.04 8.22 2.00
N LYS A 114 -9.98 7.29 1.81
CA LYS A 114 -10.07 6.43 0.62
C LYS A 114 -10.16 7.27 -0.65
N LYS A 115 -10.99 8.32 -0.64
CA LYS A 115 -11.13 9.24 -1.77
C LYS A 115 -9.81 9.97 -2.06
N GLN A 116 -9.08 10.42 -1.04
CA GLN A 116 -7.79 11.11 -1.22
C GLN A 116 -6.70 10.23 -1.82
N VAL A 117 -6.70 8.93 -1.54
CA VAL A 117 -5.72 7.98 -2.11
C VAL A 117 -6.19 7.32 -3.41
N THR A 118 -7.32 7.76 -3.98
CA THR A 118 -7.92 7.20 -5.20
C THR A 118 -8.01 8.26 -6.30
N SER A 119 -7.02 8.29 -7.18
CA SER A 119 -7.05 9.14 -8.38
C SER A 119 -7.83 8.49 -9.54
N LYS A 120 -8.41 9.31 -10.41
CA LYS A 120 -9.13 8.85 -11.62
C LYS A 120 -8.15 8.12 -12.54
N GLY A 121 -8.47 6.87 -12.86
CA GLY A 121 -7.61 6.00 -13.67
C GLY A 121 -6.35 5.53 -12.96
N GLY A 122 -6.24 5.70 -11.63
CA GLY A 122 -5.09 5.26 -10.84
C GLY A 122 -5.12 3.77 -10.45
N THR A 123 -4.04 3.31 -9.84
CA THR A 123 -3.87 1.92 -9.37
C THR A 123 -4.84 1.56 -8.26
N THR A 124 -5.04 2.46 -7.29
CA THR A 124 -6.01 2.28 -6.19
C THR A 124 -7.42 2.10 -6.73
N GLN A 125 -7.83 2.86 -7.74
CA GLN A 125 -9.15 2.73 -8.35
C GLN A 125 -9.33 1.36 -9.02
N ALA A 126 -8.31 0.89 -9.75
CA ALA A 126 -8.34 -0.42 -10.39
C ALA A 126 -8.50 -1.55 -9.37
N ALA A 127 -7.76 -1.48 -8.27
CA ALA A 127 -7.87 -2.45 -7.18
C ALA A 127 -9.22 -2.39 -6.45
N LEU A 128 -9.71 -1.19 -6.12
CA LEU A 128 -11.02 -1.03 -5.47
C LEU A 128 -12.17 -1.58 -6.33
N LYS A 129 -12.08 -1.47 -7.66
CA LYS A 129 -13.07 -2.08 -8.57
C LYS A 129 -13.17 -3.60 -8.40
N VAL A 130 -12.03 -4.27 -8.20
CA VAL A 130 -11.99 -5.72 -7.92
C VAL A 130 -12.63 -6.01 -6.57
N ILE A 131 -12.26 -5.27 -5.53
CA ILE A 131 -12.82 -5.44 -4.17
C ILE A 131 -14.33 -5.24 -4.17
N TYR A 132 -14.85 -4.20 -4.83
CA TYR A 132 -16.29 -3.95 -4.94
C TYR A 132 -17.05 -5.02 -5.71
N SER A 133 -16.35 -5.79 -6.54
CA SER A 133 -16.92 -6.93 -7.27
C SER A 133 -16.83 -8.24 -6.48
N GLY A 134 -16.42 -8.18 -5.20
CA GLY A 134 -16.27 -9.32 -4.30
C GLY A 134 -14.92 -10.04 -4.41
N GLY A 135 -13.95 -9.46 -5.12
CA GLY A 135 -12.61 -10.05 -5.27
C GLY A 135 -11.75 -9.92 -4.00
N SER A 136 -10.73 -10.78 -3.93
CA SER A 136 -9.73 -10.83 -2.88
C SER A 136 -8.72 -9.66 -2.97
N TRP A 137 -7.91 -9.47 -1.91
CA TRP A 137 -6.87 -8.44 -1.90
C TRP A 137 -5.68 -8.82 -2.80
N GLU A 138 -5.47 -10.10 -3.00
CA GLU A 138 -4.52 -10.68 -3.95
C GLU A 138 -4.91 -10.29 -5.38
N GLU A 139 -6.17 -10.50 -5.76
CA GLU A 139 -6.68 -10.08 -7.07
C GLU A 139 -6.66 -8.56 -7.24
N ALA A 140 -7.01 -7.82 -6.18
CA ALA A 140 -6.95 -6.37 -6.17
C ALA A 140 -5.51 -5.85 -6.37
N ALA A 141 -4.53 -6.45 -5.68
CA ALA A 141 -3.12 -6.14 -5.85
C ALA A 141 -2.65 -6.46 -7.28
N GLY A 142 -3.06 -7.60 -7.85
CA GLY A 142 -2.79 -7.94 -9.25
C GLY A 142 -3.33 -6.89 -10.23
N ALA A 143 -4.56 -6.40 -10.00
CA ALA A 143 -5.15 -5.34 -10.81
C ALA A 143 -4.41 -4.00 -10.67
N ALA A 144 -3.97 -3.64 -9.45
CA ALA A 144 -3.14 -2.45 -9.23
C ALA A 144 -1.78 -2.57 -9.94
N VAL A 145 -1.12 -3.74 -9.90
CA VAL A 145 0.15 -3.98 -10.61
C VAL A 145 -0.04 -3.81 -12.10
N LYS A 146 -1.03 -4.50 -12.68
CA LYS A 146 -1.35 -4.39 -14.11
C LYS A 146 -1.59 -2.93 -14.49
N ARG A 147 -2.32 -2.19 -13.65
CA ARG A 147 -2.58 -0.78 -13.91
C ARG A 147 -1.32 0.09 -13.84
N ALA A 148 -0.42 -0.18 -12.90
CA ALA A 148 0.85 0.52 -12.79
C ALA A 148 1.72 0.31 -14.05
N GLU A 149 1.78 -0.93 -14.55
CA GLU A 149 2.48 -1.27 -15.79
C GLU A 149 1.87 -0.59 -17.03
N GLU A 150 0.55 -0.50 -17.11
CA GLU A 150 -0.12 0.23 -18.19
C GLU A 150 0.19 1.73 -18.17
N LEU A 151 0.37 2.31 -16.98
CA LEU A 151 0.71 3.73 -16.82
C LEU A 151 2.17 3.99 -17.19
N SER A 152 3.10 3.12 -16.79
CA SER A 152 4.52 3.26 -17.09
C SER A 152 4.88 3.09 -18.56
N ARG A 153 3.98 2.52 -19.38
CA ARG A 153 4.15 2.36 -20.84
C ARG A 153 3.54 3.51 -21.66
N ARG A 154 2.88 4.47 -21.02
CA ARG A 154 2.24 5.62 -21.68
C ARG A 154 3.13 6.86 -21.74
N GLU A 155 4.36 6.75 -21.25
CA GLU A 155 5.44 7.71 -21.42
C GLU A 155 6.36 7.27 -22.56
#